data_AF-A0A7S2CV85-F1
#
_entry.id   AF-A0A7S2CV85-F1
#
_cell.length_a   1.000
_cell.length_b   1.000
_cell.length_c   1.000
_cell.angle_alpha   90.00
_cell.angle_beta   90.00
_cell.angle_gamma   90.00
#
_symmetry.space_group_name_H-M   'P 1'
#
loop_
_entity.id
_entity.type
_entity.pdbx_description
1 polymer ?
#
loop_
_entity_poly.entity_id
_entity_poly.type
_entity_poly.pdbx_seq_one_letter_code
_entity_poly.pdbx_strand_id
1 'polypeptide(L)'
;IAGESEGGAGVFTTDYFGQTACLAQSPQLYKQMAISGDLDRVFEIGPVFRAEKSNSRRHLCEFVGLDIEMAFHLHYNEVIDVLHSMFVTIFDGLETRYAPELAAIRKQYPSERPRW
;
A
#
# COMPACT_ATOMS: atom_id res chain seq x y z
N ILE A 1 13.85 16.67 6.62
CA ILE A 1 13.36 17.59 5.56
C ILE A 1 11.86 17.77 5.75
N ALA A 2 11.31 18.97 5.60
CA ALA A 2 9.85 19.15 5.65
C ALA A 2 9.23 18.35 4.48
N GLY A 3 8.51 17.26 4.79
CA GLY A 3 8.00 16.30 3.79
C GLY A 3 8.36 14.84 4.07
N GLU A 4 9.25 14.55 5.03
CA GLU A 4 9.43 13.19 5.56
C GLU A 4 8.15 12.76 6.30
N SER A 5 7.40 11.82 5.72
CA SER A 5 6.14 11.32 6.31
C SER A 5 6.40 10.37 7.49
N GLU A 6 7.54 9.67 7.50
CA GLU A 6 7.94 8.71 8.52
C GLU A 6 9.35 9.05 9.03
N GLY A 7 9.43 9.73 10.17
CA GLY A 7 10.72 10.12 10.77
C GLY A 7 11.60 8.90 11.05
N GLY A 8 12.84 8.90 10.55
CA GLY A 8 13.84 7.86 10.81
C GLY A 8 14.18 6.95 9.62
N ALA A 9 13.44 7.02 8.52
CA ALA A 9 13.75 6.29 7.28
C ALA A 9 14.42 7.22 6.25
N GLY A 10 15.33 6.68 5.43
CA GLY A 10 15.96 7.45 4.35
C GLY A 10 14.95 7.90 3.30
N VAL A 11 15.07 9.14 2.81
CA VAL A 11 14.26 9.70 1.72
C VAL A 11 15.08 9.96 0.47
N PHE A 12 14.45 9.80 -0.70
CA PHE A 12 14.99 10.31 -1.95
C PHE A 12 14.74 11.81 -2.01
N THR A 13 15.79 12.58 -2.30
CA THR A 13 15.72 14.04 -2.45
C THR A 13 15.86 14.44 -3.91
N THR A 14 15.25 15.57 -4.26
CA THR A 14 15.35 16.17 -5.60
C THR A 14 15.47 17.69 -5.47
N ASP A 15 16.19 18.31 -6.41
CA ASP A 15 16.20 19.77 -6.53
C ASP A 15 14.93 20.23 -7.24
N TYR A 16 14.13 21.01 -6.53
CA TYR A 16 12.88 21.58 -7.00
C TYR A 16 13.03 23.10 -7.11
N PHE A 17 13.64 23.54 -8.21
CA PHE A 17 13.87 24.95 -8.53
C PHE A 17 14.70 25.71 -7.48
N GLY A 18 15.78 25.11 -6.99
CA GLY A 18 16.65 25.67 -5.96
C GLY A 18 16.18 25.41 -4.53
N GLN A 19 15.12 24.60 -4.35
CA GLN A 19 14.66 24.12 -3.06
C GLN A 19 14.75 22.60 -3.01
N THR A 20 15.23 22.04 -1.90
CA THR A 20 15.25 20.58 -1.72
C THR A 20 13.83 20.07 -1.46
N ALA A 21 13.33 19.22 -2.36
CA ALA A 21 12.13 18.42 -2.16
C ALA A 21 12.48 16.96 -1.89
N CYS A 22 11.50 16.16 -1.44
CA CYS A 22 11.66 14.74 -1.23
C CYS A 22 10.47 13.95 -1.79
N LEU A 23 10.73 12.70 -2.18
CA LEU A 23 9.67 11.76 -2.56
C LEU A 23 9.02 11.20 -1.29
N ALA A 24 7.69 11.23 -1.24
CA ALA A 24 6.93 10.73 -0.10
C ALA A 24 7.17 9.23 0.08
N GLN A 25 7.42 8.82 1.33
CA GLN A 25 7.57 7.41 1.68
C GLN A 25 6.21 6.73 1.82
N SER A 26 5.18 7.43 2.26
CA SER A 26 3.85 6.87 2.31
C SER A 26 2.82 7.95 2.10
N PRO A 27 1.67 7.64 1.47
CA PRO A 27 0.57 8.58 1.35
C PRO A 27 -0.20 8.77 2.67
N GLN A 28 0.25 8.14 3.77
CA GLN A 28 -0.48 8.05 5.04
C GLN A 28 -0.89 9.42 5.58
N LEU A 29 0.02 10.39 5.60
CA LEU A 29 -0.27 11.74 6.09
C LEU A 29 -1.37 12.41 5.26
N TYR A 30 -1.29 12.33 3.93
CA TYR A 30 -2.27 12.95 3.04
C TYR A 30 -3.64 12.30 3.16
N LYS A 31 -3.70 10.97 3.31
CA LYS A 31 -4.97 10.27 3.57
C LYS A 31 -5.59 10.70 4.90
N GLN A 32 -4.80 10.83 5.96
CA GLN A 32 -5.31 11.30 7.26
C GLN A 32 -5.80 12.75 7.22
N MET A 33 -5.14 13.61 6.44
CA MET A 33 -5.63 14.95 6.15
C MET A 33 -6.96 14.91 5.38
N ALA A 34 -7.13 13.98 4.45
CA ALA A 34 -8.39 13.79 3.72
C ALA A 34 -9.53 13.33 4.64
N ILE A 35 -9.27 12.35 5.53
CA ILE A 35 -10.24 11.96 6.57
C ILE A 35 -10.62 13.16 7.45
N SER A 36 -9.63 13.96 7.86
CA SER A 36 -9.85 15.18 8.66
C SER A 36 -10.60 16.28 7.90
N GLY A 37 -10.64 16.19 6.57
CA GLY A 37 -11.41 17.05 5.67
C GLY A 37 -12.76 16.47 5.27
N ASP A 38 -13.35 15.63 6.13
CA ASP A 38 -14.67 15.01 5.98
C ASP A 38 -14.81 13.99 4.83
N LEU A 39 -13.69 13.46 4.32
CA LEU A 39 -13.73 12.30 3.42
C LEU A 39 -13.68 11.00 4.24
N ASP A 40 -14.82 10.48 4.68
CA ASP A 40 -14.92 9.34 5.60
C ASP A 40 -14.16 8.06 5.17
N ARG A 41 -14.00 7.84 3.87
CA ARG A 41 -13.33 6.67 3.30
C ARG A 41 -12.54 7.07 2.06
N VAL A 42 -11.24 6.80 2.08
CA VAL A 42 -10.34 7.10 0.97
C VAL A 42 -9.44 5.91 0.68
N PHE A 43 -9.08 5.75 -0.60
CA PHE A 43 -8.06 4.81 -1.02
C PHE A 43 -7.16 5.45 -2.09
N GLU A 44 -5.93 4.98 -2.18
CA GLU A 44 -4.96 5.41 -3.18
C GLU A 44 -4.26 4.19 -3.79
N ILE A 45 -4.06 4.24 -5.11
CA ILE A 45 -3.19 3.31 -5.84
C ILE A 45 -2.13 4.17 -6.52
N GLY A 46 -0.91 4.12 -6.03
CA GLY A 46 0.13 5.08 -6.43
C GLY A 46 1.55 4.60 -6.14
N PRO A 47 2.56 5.32 -6.64
CA PRO A 47 3.96 4.97 -6.39
C PRO A 47 4.35 5.25 -4.95
N VAL A 48 5.08 4.31 -4.35
CA VAL A 48 5.63 4.38 -3.00
C VAL A 48 7.14 4.21 -3.08
N PHE A 49 7.88 5.09 -2.39
CA PHE A 49 9.34 5.13 -2.44
C PHE A 49 9.96 4.71 -1.11
N ARG A 50 11.03 3.91 -1.17
CA ARG A 50 11.85 3.49 -0.02
C ARG A 50 13.33 3.74 -0.36
N ALA A 51 13.97 4.68 0.34
CA ALA A 51 15.38 4.99 0.09
C ALA A 51 16.36 4.20 0.96
N GLU A 52 15.88 3.18 1.67
CA GLU A 52 16.72 2.28 2.45
C GLU A 52 17.67 1.50 1.52
N LYS A 53 18.95 1.42 1.91
CA LYS A 53 19.94 0.61 1.20
C LYS A 53 19.78 -0.87 1.55
N SER A 54 18.67 -1.46 1.13
CA SER A 54 18.31 -2.85 1.40
C SER A 54 18.22 -3.64 0.09
N ASN A 55 19.26 -4.45 -0.18
CA ASN A 55 19.29 -5.29 -1.38
C ASN A 55 18.86 -6.72 -1.04
N SER A 56 17.54 -6.91 -0.87
CA SER A 56 16.94 -8.23 -0.60
C SER A 56 15.97 -8.63 -1.72
N ARG A 57 15.61 -9.91 -1.79
CA ARG A 57 14.62 -10.42 -2.75
C ARG A 57 13.19 -9.90 -2.49
N ARG A 58 12.97 -9.17 -1.40
CA ARG A 58 11.65 -8.68 -0.96
C ARG A 58 11.54 -7.17 -0.88
N HIS A 59 12.62 -6.43 -1.18
CA HIS A 59 12.63 -4.96 -1.09
C HIS A 59 12.82 -4.36 -2.47
N LEU A 60 12.01 -3.34 -2.77
CA LEU A 60 12.10 -2.50 -3.95
C LEU A 60 12.21 -1.05 -3.48
N CYS A 61 13.00 -0.24 -4.19
CA CYS A 61 13.11 1.20 -3.91
C CYS A 61 11.87 1.98 -4.37
N GLU A 62 11.13 1.43 -5.33
CA GLU A 62 9.87 1.95 -5.84
C GLU A 62 8.92 0.77 -6.08
N PHE A 63 7.68 0.89 -5.63
CA PHE A 63 6.61 -0.08 -5.86
C PHE A 63 5.25 0.60 -5.87
N VAL A 64 4.21 -0.10 -6.33
CA VAL A 64 2.84 0.40 -6.29
C VAL A 64 2.22 0.07 -4.94
N GLY A 65 1.90 1.10 -4.16
CA GLY A 65 1.13 0.99 -2.93
C GLY A 65 -0.36 0.91 -3.23
N LEU A 66 -1.07 0.09 -2.44
CA LEU A 66 -2.52 0.07 -2.37
C LEU A 66 -2.88 0.42 -0.93
N ASP A 67 -3.34 1.64 -0.74
CA ASP A 67 -3.47 2.29 0.56
C ASP A 67 -4.94 2.62 0.82
N ILE A 68 -5.41 2.36 2.04
CA ILE A 68 -6.77 2.67 2.48
C ILE A 68 -6.69 3.47 3.78
N GLU A 69 -7.60 4.43 3.97
CA GLU A 69 -7.88 5.07 5.24
C GLU A 69 -9.39 5.21 5.40
N MET A 70 -9.90 4.98 6.61
CA MET A 70 -11.33 5.04 6.89
C MET A 70 -11.56 5.58 8.30
N ALA A 71 -12.44 6.57 8.42
CA ALA A 71 -12.99 6.97 9.71
C ALA A 71 -13.82 5.81 10.31
N PHE A 72 -13.63 5.53 11.59
CA PHE A 72 -14.42 4.56 12.35
C PHE A 72 -15.21 5.28 13.43
N HIS A 73 -16.31 4.67 13.88
CA HIS A 73 -17.23 5.34 14.81
C HIS A 73 -16.95 4.97 16.26
N LEU A 74 -16.83 3.68 16.56
CA LEU A 74 -16.75 3.15 17.91
C LEU A 74 -15.44 2.43 18.17
N HIS A 75 -14.97 1.64 17.21
CA HIS A 75 -13.76 0.83 17.38
C HIS A 75 -13.06 0.58 16.05
N TYR A 76 -11.72 0.53 16.06
CA TYR A 76 -10.91 0.24 14.87
C TYR A 76 -11.17 -1.14 14.23
N ASN A 77 -11.92 -2.01 14.92
CA ASN A 77 -12.37 -3.29 14.35
C ASN A 77 -13.25 -3.08 13.12
N GLU A 78 -13.98 -1.96 13.04
CA GLU A 78 -14.74 -1.60 11.84
C GLU A 78 -13.84 -1.52 10.60
N VAL A 79 -12.62 -1.00 10.75
CA VAL A 79 -11.62 -0.93 9.67
C VAL A 79 -11.04 -2.31 9.38
N ILE A 80 -10.76 -3.11 10.42
CA ILE A 80 -10.24 -4.48 10.26
C ILE A 80 -11.24 -5.35 9.50
N ASP A 81 -12.53 -5.26 9.80
CA ASP A 81 -13.58 -6.03 9.13
C ASP A 81 -13.67 -5.71 7.64
N VAL A 82 -13.48 -4.43 7.27
CA VAL A 82 -13.39 -3.99 5.88
C VAL A 82 -12.15 -4.57 5.21
N LEU A 83 -10.96 -4.47 5.85
CA LEU A 83 -9.72 -5.02 5.31
C LEU A 83 -9.79 -6.53 5.12
N HIS A 84 -10.33 -7.25 6.11
CA HIS A 84 -10.52 -8.70 6.05
C HIS A 84 -11.44 -9.08 4.87
N SER A 85 -12.60 -8.45 4.77
CA SER A 85 -13.57 -8.70 3.69
C SER A 85 -13.00 -8.39 2.32
N MET A 86 -12.20 -7.32 2.21
CA MET A 86 -11.47 -6.97 0.99
C MET A 86 -10.51 -8.09 0.58
N PHE A 87 -9.66 -8.57 1.48
CA PHE A 87 -8.71 -9.64 1.16
C PHE A 87 -9.41 -10.93 0.75
N VAL A 88 -10.44 -11.36 1.48
CA VAL A 88 -11.24 -12.55 1.11
C VAL A 88 -11.82 -12.38 -0.32
N THR A 89 -12.39 -11.21 -0.62
CA THR A 89 -12.96 -10.91 -1.94
C THR A 89 -11.90 -10.94 -3.05
N ILE A 90 -10.70 -10.39 -2.79
CA ILE A 90 -9.59 -10.42 -3.74
C ILE A 90 -9.20 -11.86 -4.01
N PHE A 91 -8.94 -12.65 -2.98
CA PHE A 91 -8.42 -13.98 -3.15
C PHE A 91 -9.43 -14.96 -3.78
N ASP A 92 -10.69 -14.94 -3.36
CA ASP A 92 -11.74 -15.73 -4.02
C ASP A 92 -11.96 -15.26 -5.46
N GLY A 93 -11.86 -13.94 -5.69
CA GLY A 93 -11.90 -13.35 -7.02
C GLY A 93 -10.76 -13.80 -7.94
N LEU A 94 -9.56 -14.02 -7.41
CA LEU A 94 -8.41 -14.53 -8.16
C LEU A 94 -8.63 -15.99 -8.55
N GLU A 95 -9.05 -16.85 -7.62
CA GLU A 95 -9.30 -18.28 -7.88
C GLU A 95 -10.44 -18.52 -8.88
N THR A 96 -11.42 -17.60 -8.93
CA THR A 96 -12.60 -17.75 -9.81
C THR A 96 -12.41 -17.08 -11.17
N ARG A 97 -11.95 -15.83 -11.21
CA ARG A 97 -11.87 -15.03 -12.45
C ARG A 97 -10.59 -15.27 -13.24
N TYR A 98 -9.52 -15.69 -12.56
CA TYR A 98 -8.19 -15.86 -13.14
C TYR A 98 -7.64 -17.28 -12.95
N ALA A 99 -8.54 -18.27 -12.85
CA ALA A 99 -8.19 -19.68 -12.74
C ALA A 99 -7.18 -20.16 -13.82
N PRO A 100 -7.32 -19.81 -15.12
CA PRO A 100 -6.37 -20.30 -16.12
C PRO A 100 -4.98 -19.67 -15.96
N GLU A 101 -4.89 -18.38 -15.65
CA GLU A 101 -3.61 -17.69 -15.39
C GLU A 101 -2.92 -18.26 -14.15
N LEU A 102 -3.67 -18.49 -13.06
CA LEU A 102 -3.15 -19.11 -11.85
C LEU A 102 -2.66 -20.53 -12.11
N ALA A 103 -3.38 -21.33 -12.90
CA ALA A 103 -2.95 -22.68 -13.27
C ALA A 103 -1.63 -22.66 -14.07
N ALA A 104 -1.47 -21.71 -15.00
CA ALA A 104 -0.24 -21.54 -15.76
C ALA A 104 0.95 -21.18 -14.85
N ILE A 105 0.77 -20.24 -13.91
CA ILE A 105 1.81 -19.85 -12.95
C ILE A 105 2.16 -21.02 -12.02
N ARG A 106 1.16 -21.74 -11.50
CA ARG A 106 1.33 -22.88 -10.57
C ARG A 106 2.12 -24.03 -11.18
N LYS A 107 2.10 -24.19 -12.51
CA LYS A 107 2.92 -25.20 -13.21
C LYS A 107 4.42 -24.94 -13.04
N GLN A 108 4.83 -23.68 -12.99
CA GLN A 108 6.23 -23.28 -12.82
C GLN A 108 6.59 -23.02 -11.36
N TYR A 109 5.66 -22.44 -10.60
CA TYR A 109 5.82 -22.08 -9.19
C TYR A 109 4.71 -22.72 -8.36
N PRO A 110 4.86 -23.98 -7.91
CA PRO A 110 3.84 -24.68 -7.15
C PRO A 110 3.41 -23.90 -5.91
N SER A 111 2.11 -23.67 -5.77
CA SER A 111 1.51 -22.94 -4.64
C SER A 111 0.13 -23.48 -4.30
N GLU A 112 -0.23 -23.44 -3.02
CA GLU A 112 -1.55 -23.83 -2.53
C GLU A 112 -2.56 -22.68 -2.68
N ARG A 113 -3.85 -23.01 -2.72
CA ARG A 113 -4.90 -22.01 -2.52
C ARG A 113 -4.73 -21.44 -1.10
N PRO A 114 -4.73 -20.10 -0.94
CA PRO A 114 -4.57 -19.54 0.38
C PRO A 114 -5.81 -19.84 1.25
N ARG A 115 -5.57 -20.01 2.55
CA ARG A 115 -6.56 -20.41 3.56
C ARG A 115 -6.76 -19.24 4.52
N TRP A 116 -8.01 -18.90 4.80
CA TRP A 116 -8.44 -17.85 5.73
C TRP A 116 -9.58 -18.38 6.59
#